data_AF-A0A915PQE4-F1
#
_entry.id   AF-A0A915PQE4-F1
#
_cell.length_a   1.000
_cell.length_b   1.000
_cell.length_c   1.000
_cell.angle_alpha   90.00
_cell.angle_beta   90.00
_cell.angle_gamma   90.00
#
_symmetry.space_group_name_H-M   'P 1'
#
loop_
_entity.id
_entity.type
_entity.pdbx_description
1 polymer ?
#
loop_
_entity_poly.entity_id
_entity_poly.type
_entity_poly.pdbx_seq_one_letter_code
_entity_poly.pdbx_strand_id
1 'polypeptide(L)'
;MLELKVARKGKLNDEQQLSAILFIGKNSGSDEYMVVAIINDPVIMSYTASYDRDSWLALREESEFSTDEDFIAELANMNNTLRMERSECIQMKWIRPDESGLTFEFCTMTLKPNIAGTYDVVSALLMERNIYYDNAIKSENIVAGMERKLELLAEKVDEMEDYRQNLSTTLISKFVAIQNKKTNS
;
A
#
# COMPACT_ATOMS: atom_id res chain seq x y z
N MET A 1 2.52 19.33 2.34
CA MET A 1 1.85 18.34 1.46
C MET A 1 1.28 17.28 2.37
N LEU A 2 0.03 16.87 2.18
CA LEU A 2 -0.59 15.86 3.04
C LEU A 2 -0.18 14.46 2.56
N GLU A 3 0.45 13.69 3.45
CA GLU A 3 0.77 12.28 3.23
C GLU A 3 -0.29 11.43 3.93
N LEU A 4 -1.08 10.66 3.19
CA LEU A 4 -2.14 9.84 3.77
C LEU A 4 -1.53 8.62 4.47
N LYS A 5 -1.98 8.38 5.70
CA LYS A 5 -1.51 7.29 6.58
C LYS A 5 -2.59 6.27 6.87
N VAL A 6 -3.84 6.73 7.01
CA VAL A 6 -4.99 5.87 7.30
C VAL A 6 -6.13 6.20 6.35
N ALA A 7 -6.77 5.17 5.82
CA ALA A 7 -8.03 5.28 5.11
C ALA A 7 -9.01 4.21 5.64
N ARG A 8 -10.18 4.63 6.11
CA ARG A 8 -11.19 3.72 6.68
C ARG A 8 -12.58 4.07 6.18
N LYS A 9 -13.40 3.05 5.96
CA LYS A 9 -14.83 3.22 5.73
C LYS A 9 -15.58 3.05 7.05
N GLY A 10 -16.45 3.99 7.36
CA GLY A 10 -17.34 3.97 8.53
C GLY A 10 -18.81 4.00 8.14
N LYS A 11 -19.67 3.61 9.07
CA LYS A 11 -21.12 3.85 9.01
C LYS A 11 -21.48 4.84 10.12
N LEU A 12 -22.39 5.75 9.83
CA LEU A 12 -22.89 6.73 10.79
C LEU A 12 -24.08 6.17 11.58
N ASN A 13 -24.08 6.32 12.91
CA ASN A 13 -25.25 6.16 13.80
C ASN A 13 -26.08 4.84 13.69
N ASP A 14 -25.51 3.70 13.30
CA ASP A 14 -26.28 2.46 12.98
C ASP A 14 -27.42 2.66 11.93
N GLU A 15 -27.51 3.86 11.33
CA GLU A 15 -28.44 4.21 10.28
C GLU A 15 -27.88 3.64 8.97
N GLN A 16 -28.59 2.67 8.41
CA GLN A 16 -28.13 1.86 7.27
C GLN A 16 -27.81 2.64 5.99
N GLN A 17 -28.05 3.96 5.92
CA GLN A 17 -28.03 4.73 4.67
C GLN A 17 -26.84 5.69 4.51
N LEU A 18 -26.14 6.08 5.59
CA LEU A 18 -25.02 7.02 5.50
C LEU A 18 -23.68 6.32 5.62
N SER A 19 -22.92 6.32 4.52
CA SER A 19 -21.53 5.87 4.50
C SER A 19 -20.58 7.05 4.65
N ALA A 20 -19.52 6.83 5.41
CA ALA A 20 -18.42 7.76 5.58
C ALA A 20 -17.10 7.14 5.14
N ILE A 21 -16.21 7.98 4.62
CA ILE A 21 -14.82 7.64 4.40
C ILE A 21 -13.98 8.58 5.26
N LEU A 22 -13.09 8.00 6.04
CA LEU A 22 -12.16 8.69 6.91
C LEU A 22 -10.75 8.60 6.31
N PHE A 23 -10.03 9.71 6.39
CA PHE A 23 -8.62 9.83 6.11
C PHE A 23 -7.88 10.43 7.29
N ILE A 24 -6.71 9.89 7.61
CA ILE A 24 -5.73 10.53 8.48
C ILE A 24 -4.48 10.72 7.66
N GLY A 25 -3.95 11.94 7.64
CA GLY A 25 -2.70 12.24 6.97
C GLY A 25 -1.79 13.11 7.81
N LYS A 26 -0.49 13.02 7.56
CA LYS A 26 0.53 13.87 8.17
C LYS A 26 0.93 14.97 7.20
N ASN A 27 0.97 16.21 7.65
CA ASN A 27 1.46 17.30 6.84
C ASN A 27 2.99 17.31 6.84
N SER A 28 3.58 17.13 5.66
CA SER A 28 5.02 17.06 5.45
C SER A 28 5.79 18.34 5.86
N GLY A 29 5.08 19.47 6.04
CA GLY A 29 5.69 20.77 6.33
C GLY A 29 5.55 21.25 7.78
N SER A 30 4.66 20.67 8.58
CA SER A 30 4.32 21.18 9.92
C SER A 30 4.32 20.13 11.03
N ASP A 31 4.63 18.86 10.73
CA ASP A 31 4.50 17.73 11.66
C ASP A 31 3.08 17.57 12.27
N GLU A 32 2.10 18.29 11.73
CA GLU A 32 0.69 18.22 12.14
C GLU A 32 -0.01 17.05 11.48
N TYR A 33 -0.94 16.46 12.19
CA TYR A 33 -1.86 15.45 11.67
C TYR A 33 -3.20 16.08 11.34
N MET A 34 -3.73 15.75 10.17
CA MET A 34 -5.08 16.14 9.76
C MET A 34 -5.94 14.89 9.64
N VAL A 35 -7.13 14.98 10.21
CA VAL A 35 -8.14 13.93 10.18
C VAL A 35 -9.36 14.47 9.45
N VAL A 36 -9.76 13.81 8.37
CA VAL A 36 -10.86 14.26 7.50
C VAL A 36 -11.86 13.12 7.34
N ALA A 37 -13.12 13.37 7.71
CA ALA A 37 -14.23 12.49 7.43
C ALA A 37 -15.10 13.09 6.32
N ILE A 38 -15.36 12.32 5.28
CA ILE A 38 -16.25 12.66 4.17
C ILE A 38 -17.48 11.76 4.27
N ILE A 39 -18.66 12.34 4.36
CA ILE A 39 -19.93 11.62 4.47
C ILE A 39 -20.75 11.88 3.24
N ASN A 40 -21.45 10.85 2.78
CA ASN A 40 -22.48 10.99 1.77
C ASN A 40 -23.76 11.64 2.35
N ASP A 41 -23.64 12.87 2.84
CA ASP A 41 -24.73 13.65 3.44
C ASP A 41 -24.99 14.91 2.59
N PRO A 42 -26.25 15.22 2.24
CA PRO A 42 -26.56 16.34 1.34
C PRO A 42 -26.38 17.73 1.99
N VAL A 43 -26.22 17.83 3.31
CA VAL A 43 -26.15 19.09 4.06
C VAL A 43 -24.72 19.43 4.44
N ILE A 44 -24.00 18.51 5.09
CA ILE A 44 -22.59 18.69 5.47
C ILE A 44 -21.82 17.44 5.08
N MET A 45 -21.05 17.57 4.01
CA MET A 45 -20.31 16.46 3.41
C MET A 45 -18.96 16.19 4.07
N SER A 46 -18.39 17.14 4.83
CA SER A 46 -17.03 17.01 5.34
C SER A 46 -16.82 17.60 6.72
N TYR A 47 -16.03 16.89 7.51
CA TYR A 47 -15.62 17.24 8.85
C TYR A 47 -14.11 17.08 8.95
N THR A 48 -13.44 17.98 9.67
CA THR A 48 -11.99 17.96 9.83
C THR A 48 -11.61 18.22 11.28
N ALA A 49 -10.51 17.62 11.71
CA ALA A 49 -9.77 17.95 12.90
C ALA A 49 -8.28 18.05 12.55
N SER A 50 -7.59 18.99 13.17
CA SER A 50 -6.14 19.13 13.07
C SER A 50 -5.55 18.93 14.45
N TYR A 51 -4.48 18.15 14.50
CA TYR A 51 -3.72 17.84 15.70
C TYR A 51 -2.32 18.35 15.46
N ASP A 52 -1.88 19.30 16.28
CA ASP A 52 -0.46 19.60 16.37
C ASP A 52 0.29 18.40 16.99
N ARG A 53 1.62 18.48 16.99
CA ARG A 53 2.48 17.41 17.48
C ARG A 53 2.14 17.00 18.92
N ASP A 54 1.91 17.96 19.80
CA ASP A 54 1.68 17.71 21.22
C ASP A 54 0.29 17.10 21.46
N SER A 55 -0.72 17.59 20.75
CA SER A 55 -2.09 17.05 20.80
C SER A 55 -2.17 15.64 20.24
N TRP A 56 -1.41 15.37 19.16
CA TRP A 56 -1.31 14.01 18.60
C TRP A 56 -0.59 13.06 19.56
N LEU A 57 0.51 13.51 20.16
CA LEU A 57 1.25 12.75 21.16
C LEU A 57 0.38 12.41 22.38
N ALA A 58 -0.36 13.38 22.90
CA ALA A 58 -1.29 13.16 24.01
C ALA A 58 -2.36 12.13 23.65
N LEU A 59 -2.99 12.25 22.47
CA LEU A 59 -3.99 11.30 21.99
C LEU A 59 -3.42 9.87 21.87
N ARG A 60 -2.20 9.74 21.35
CA ARG A 60 -1.50 8.46 21.21
C ARG A 60 -1.19 7.82 22.57
N GLU A 61 -0.75 8.61 23.54
CA GLU A 61 -0.42 8.14 24.90
C GLU A 61 -1.67 7.77 25.70
N GLU A 62 -2.74 8.55 25.59
CA GLU A 62 -4.06 8.19 26.14
C GLU A 62 -4.61 6.89 25.54
N SER A 63 -4.24 6.60 24.29
CA SER A 63 -4.56 5.35 23.60
C SER A 63 -3.60 4.20 23.93
N GLU A 64 -2.63 4.41 24.83
CA GLU A 64 -1.63 3.43 25.30
C GLU A 64 -0.60 2.96 24.22
N PHE A 65 -0.27 3.80 23.24
CA PHE A 65 0.77 3.49 22.23
C PHE A 65 2.07 4.25 22.47
N SER A 66 3.20 3.62 22.20
CA SER A 66 4.55 4.19 22.38
C SER A 66 5.15 4.82 21.12
N THR A 67 4.62 4.51 19.93
CA THR A 67 5.09 5.06 18.64
C THR A 67 3.94 5.50 17.75
N ASP A 68 4.22 6.45 16.84
CA ASP A 68 3.23 6.89 15.84
C ASP A 68 2.91 5.74 14.87
N GLU A 69 3.91 4.95 14.50
CA GLU A 69 3.77 3.82 13.58
C GLU A 69 2.79 2.76 14.11
N ASP A 70 2.94 2.35 15.37
CA ASP A 70 2.06 1.35 15.99
C ASP A 70 0.63 1.88 16.12
N PHE A 71 0.48 3.15 16.50
CA PHE A 71 -0.82 3.79 16.64
C PHE A 71 -1.53 3.93 15.28
N ILE A 72 -0.83 4.41 14.26
CA ILE A 72 -1.35 4.53 12.89
C ILE A 72 -1.73 3.16 12.32
N ALA A 73 -0.88 2.14 12.52
CA ALA A 73 -1.17 0.78 12.09
C ALA A 73 -2.46 0.26 12.73
N GLU A 74 -2.68 0.57 14.00
CA GLU A 74 -3.88 0.14 14.70
C GLU A 74 -5.15 0.90 14.28
N LEU A 75 -5.05 2.20 14.01
CA LEU A 75 -6.14 2.98 13.43
C LEU A 75 -6.52 2.46 12.03
N ALA A 76 -5.54 1.96 11.27
CA ALA A 76 -5.73 1.37 9.95
C ALA A 76 -6.21 -0.10 9.98
N ASN A 77 -6.07 -0.80 11.11
CA ASN A 77 -6.39 -2.21 11.24
C ASN A 77 -7.89 -2.50 11.03
N MET A 78 -8.21 -3.22 9.96
CA MET A 78 -9.60 -3.51 9.54
C MET A 78 -10.37 -4.42 10.52
N ASN A 79 -9.67 -5.12 11.42
CA ASN A 79 -10.31 -5.90 12.48
C ASN A 79 -10.92 -5.02 13.58
N ASN A 80 -10.44 -3.78 13.72
CA ASN A 80 -10.99 -2.82 14.65
C ASN A 80 -12.28 -2.22 14.09
N THR A 81 -13.27 -2.01 14.95
CA THR A 81 -14.51 -1.35 14.55
C THR A 81 -14.35 0.15 14.66
N LEU A 82 -14.71 0.88 13.59
CA LEU A 82 -14.80 2.33 13.59
C LEU A 82 -16.27 2.74 13.70
N ARG A 83 -16.66 3.31 14.84
CA ARG A 83 -18.00 3.88 15.04
C ARG A 83 -17.95 5.38 14.86
N MET A 84 -19.00 5.93 14.27
CA MET A 84 -19.14 7.35 14.04
C MET A 84 -20.48 7.83 14.57
N GLU A 85 -20.42 8.76 15.52
CA GLU A 85 -21.58 9.36 16.16
C GLU A 85 -21.69 10.82 15.74
N ARG A 86 -22.83 11.22 15.18
CA ARG A 86 -23.06 12.58 14.70
C ARG A 86 -23.99 13.36 15.62
N SER A 87 -23.56 14.57 15.95
CA SER A 87 -24.36 15.64 16.56
C SER A 87 -24.05 16.96 15.82
N GLU A 88 -23.69 18.03 16.54
CA GLU A 88 -23.12 19.27 15.96
C GLU A 88 -21.71 19.04 15.38
N CYS A 89 -21.04 18.00 15.85
CA CYS A 89 -19.74 17.52 15.39
C CYS A 89 -19.83 16.01 15.10
N ILE A 90 -18.72 15.41 14.67
CA ILE A 90 -18.61 13.96 14.56
C ILE A 90 -17.61 13.46 15.55
N GLN A 91 -18.03 12.50 16.37
CA GLN A 91 -17.13 11.70 17.20
C GLN A 91 -16.87 10.38 16.50
N MET A 92 -15.59 10.07 16.33
CA MET A 92 -15.12 8.82 15.76
C MET A 92 -14.45 8.02 16.84
N LYS A 93 -14.90 6.79 17.03
CA LYS A 93 -14.50 5.91 18.12
C LYS A 93 -13.93 4.63 17.52
N TRP A 94 -12.68 4.33 17.83
CA TRP A 94 -12.05 3.07 17.47
C TRP A 94 -12.20 2.08 18.61
N ILE A 95 -12.71 0.91 18.23
CA ILE A 95 -13.03 -0.16 19.15
C ILE A 95 -12.24 -1.40 18.75
N ARG A 96 -11.43 -1.90 19.67
CA ARG A 96 -10.65 -3.13 19.51
C ARG A 96 -11.37 -4.31 20.18
N PRO A 97 -11.52 -5.46 19.51
CA PRO A 97 -11.90 -6.70 20.17
C PRO A 97 -10.69 -7.34 20.88
N ASP A 98 -10.88 -7.84 22.09
CA ASP A 98 -9.90 -8.68 22.78
C ASP A 98 -9.99 -10.15 22.34
N GLU A 99 -9.08 -10.98 22.86
CA GLU A 99 -9.04 -12.43 22.57
C GLU A 99 -10.29 -13.19 23.05
N SER A 100 -11.03 -12.62 24.01
CA SER A 100 -12.27 -13.18 24.56
C SER A 100 -13.53 -12.69 23.85
N GLY A 101 -13.40 -11.79 22.88
CA GLY A 101 -14.51 -11.17 22.15
C GLY A 101 -15.17 -9.98 22.86
N LEU A 102 -14.62 -9.50 23.98
CA LEU A 102 -15.02 -8.22 24.57
C LEU A 102 -14.44 -7.09 23.73
N THR A 103 -15.13 -5.96 23.70
CA THR A 103 -14.71 -4.80 22.91
C THR A 103 -14.40 -3.63 23.81
N PHE A 104 -13.30 -2.94 23.55
CA PHE A 104 -12.94 -1.70 24.26
C PHE A 104 -12.67 -0.57 23.27
N GLU A 105 -13.08 0.63 23.64
CA GLU A 105 -12.76 1.86 22.92
C GLU A 105 -11.35 2.29 23.33
N PHE A 106 -10.45 2.48 22.35
CA PHE A 106 -9.07 2.88 22.63
C PHE A 106 -8.72 4.26 22.10
N CYS A 107 -9.50 4.81 21.17
CA CYS A 107 -9.23 6.13 20.61
C CYS A 107 -10.53 6.81 20.21
N THR A 108 -10.66 8.08 20.58
CA THR A 108 -11.79 8.94 20.21
C THR A 108 -11.31 10.27 19.66
N MET A 109 -11.78 10.61 18.46
CA MET A 109 -11.46 11.85 17.77
C MET A 109 -12.75 12.64 17.50
N THR A 110 -12.71 13.95 17.71
CA THR A 110 -13.86 14.83 17.47
C THR A 110 -13.57 15.79 16.31
N LEU A 111 -14.36 15.70 15.25
CA LEU A 111 -14.20 16.49 14.03
C LEU A 111 -15.32 17.52 13.90
N LYS A 112 -14.96 18.72 13.44
CA LYS A 112 -15.91 19.82 13.22
C LYS A 112 -16.22 19.97 11.73
N PRO A 113 -17.41 20.47 11.35
CA PRO A 113 -17.74 20.76 9.96
C PRO A 113 -16.69 21.64 9.30
N ASN A 114 -16.04 21.14 8.26
CA ASN A 114 -15.05 21.89 7.48
C ASN A 114 -14.83 21.20 6.14
N ILE A 115 -14.99 21.95 5.04
CA ILE A 115 -14.82 21.43 3.68
C ILE A 115 -13.39 21.53 3.15
N ALA A 116 -12.54 22.38 3.75
CA ALA A 116 -11.20 22.65 3.22
C ALA A 116 -10.33 21.38 3.16
N GLY A 117 -10.38 20.55 4.21
CA GLY A 117 -9.59 19.32 4.29
C GLY A 117 -9.94 18.29 3.20
N THR A 118 -11.13 18.37 2.58
CA THR A 118 -11.46 17.48 1.45
C THR A 118 -10.57 17.73 0.24
N TYR A 119 -10.23 18.99 -0.05
CA TYR A 119 -9.37 19.31 -1.18
C TYR A 119 -7.93 18.82 -0.95
N ASP A 120 -7.44 18.90 0.28
CA ASP A 120 -6.13 18.38 0.66
C ASP A 120 -6.06 16.86 0.46
N VAL A 121 -7.10 16.13 0.88
CA VAL A 121 -7.23 14.68 0.66
C VAL A 121 -7.29 14.35 -0.83
N VAL A 122 -8.12 15.04 -1.62
CA VAL A 122 -8.21 14.80 -3.06
C VAL A 122 -6.88 15.06 -3.76
N SER A 123 -6.18 16.14 -3.40
CA SER A 123 -4.85 16.43 -3.93
C SER A 123 -3.85 15.33 -3.58
N ALA A 124 -3.86 14.84 -2.34
CA ALA A 124 -3.00 13.75 -1.89
C ALA A 124 -3.28 12.44 -2.67
N LEU A 125 -4.56 12.07 -2.82
CA LEU A 125 -4.96 10.88 -3.60
C LEU A 125 -4.55 10.98 -5.07
N LEU A 126 -4.69 12.15 -5.69
CA LEU A 126 -4.26 12.37 -7.08
C LEU A 126 -2.74 12.26 -7.23
N MET A 127 -1.98 12.78 -6.27
CA MET A 127 -0.53 12.66 -6.24
C MET A 127 -0.09 11.20 -6.08
N GLU A 128 -0.64 10.48 -5.10
CA GLU A 128 -0.36 9.04 -4.90
C GLU A 128 -0.67 8.24 -6.15
N ARG A 129 -1.84 8.47 -6.75
CA ARG A 129 -2.25 7.82 -8.01
C ARG A 129 -1.23 8.05 -9.12
N ASN A 130 -0.76 9.29 -9.31
CA ASN A 130 0.21 9.61 -10.35
C ASN A 130 1.56 8.91 -10.09
N ILE A 131 2.01 8.86 -8.83
CA ILE A 131 3.23 8.12 -8.44
C ILE A 131 3.08 6.63 -8.76
N TYR A 132 1.93 6.02 -8.44
CA TYR A 132 1.68 4.62 -8.77
C TYR A 132 1.69 4.37 -10.28
N TYR A 133 1.08 5.24 -11.09
CA TYR A 133 1.11 5.12 -12.55
C TYR A 133 2.53 5.23 -13.11
N ASP A 134 3.31 6.23 -12.66
CA ASP A 134 4.70 6.40 -13.10
C ASP A 134 5.56 5.18 -12.73
N ASN A 135 5.33 4.61 -11.55
CA ASN A 135 6.02 3.40 -11.11
C ASN A 135 5.60 2.16 -11.92
N ALA A 136 4.32 2.03 -12.27
CA ALA A 136 3.84 0.94 -13.12
C ALA A 136 4.48 0.99 -14.51
N ILE A 137 4.52 2.16 -15.16
CA ILE A 137 5.18 2.34 -16.46
C ILE A 137 6.69 1.99 -16.38
N LYS A 138 7.38 2.44 -15.33
CA LYS A 138 8.78 2.09 -15.11
C LYS A 138 8.96 0.59 -14.91
N SER A 139 8.07 -0.05 -14.15
CA SER A 139 8.11 -1.49 -13.90
C SER A 139 7.90 -2.30 -15.19
N GLU A 140 6.93 -1.91 -16.03
CA GLU A 140 6.69 -2.54 -17.34
C GLU A 140 7.93 -2.46 -18.24
N ASN A 141 8.59 -1.30 -18.30
CA ASN A 141 9.83 -1.13 -19.08
C ASN A 141 10.96 -2.05 -18.57
N ILE A 142 11.07 -2.23 -17.25
CA ILE A 142 12.06 -3.14 -16.66
C ILE A 142 11.74 -4.59 -17.03
N VAL A 143 10.47 -5.01 -16.92
CA VAL A 143 10.03 -6.36 -17.26
C VAL A 143 10.30 -6.66 -18.74
N ALA A 144 9.89 -5.79 -19.66
CA ALA A 144 10.15 -5.96 -21.09
C ALA A 144 11.66 -6.05 -21.40
N GLY A 145 12.48 -5.28 -20.69
CA GLY A 145 13.94 -5.37 -20.79
C GLY A 145 14.52 -6.69 -20.28
N MET A 146 13.91 -7.29 -19.24
CA MET A 146 14.29 -8.61 -18.73
C MET A 146 13.84 -9.73 -19.66
N GLU A 147 12.63 -9.67 -20.20
CA GLU A 147 12.10 -10.63 -21.17
C GLU A 147 13.00 -10.70 -22.40
N ARG A 148 13.39 -9.56 -22.97
CA ARG A 148 14.33 -9.51 -24.09
C ARG A 148 15.69 -10.14 -23.76
N LYS A 149 16.20 -9.93 -22.54
CA LYS A 149 17.46 -10.54 -22.11
C LYS A 149 17.34 -12.06 -21.97
N LEU A 150 16.20 -12.56 -21.51
CA LEU A 150 15.93 -14.00 -21.40
C LEU A 150 15.81 -14.64 -22.77
N GLU A 151 15.16 -14.00 -23.73
CA GLU A 151 15.07 -14.45 -25.12
C GLU A 151 16.46 -14.59 -25.74
N LEU A 152 17.29 -13.55 -25.66
CA LEU A 152 18.68 -13.59 -26.16
C LEU A 152 19.54 -14.64 -25.46
N LEU A 153 19.26 -14.92 -24.18
CA LEU A 153 19.96 -15.97 -23.44
C LEU A 153 19.55 -17.36 -23.92
N ALA A 154 18.26 -17.56 -24.19
CA ALA A 154 17.75 -18.82 -24.74
C ALA A 154 18.37 -19.11 -26.11
N GLU A 155 18.42 -18.13 -27.01
CA GLU A 155 19.09 -18.25 -28.31
C GLU A 155 20.55 -18.69 -28.16
N LYS A 156 21.29 -18.09 -27.22
CA LYS A 156 22.69 -18.49 -26.95
C LYS A 156 22.84 -19.89 -26.40
N VAL A 157 21.88 -20.35 -25.58
CA VAL A 157 21.88 -21.71 -25.06
C VAL A 157 21.69 -22.71 -26.21
N ASP A 158 20.77 -22.43 -27.13
CA ASP A 158 20.55 -23.26 -28.32
C ASP A 158 21.79 -23.30 -29.22
N GLU A 159 22.44 -22.14 -29.47
CA GLU A 159 23.71 -22.09 -30.22
C GLU A 159 24.82 -22.91 -29.56
N MET A 160 24.95 -22.84 -28.22
CA MET A 160 25.94 -23.61 -27.48
C MET A 160 25.67 -25.11 -27.54
N GLU A 161 24.40 -25.51 -27.53
CA GLU A 161 24.00 -26.91 -27.63
C GLU A 161 24.29 -27.48 -29.03
N ASP A 162 23.99 -26.71 -30.09
CA ASP A 162 24.36 -27.05 -31.46
C ASP A 162 25.88 -27.19 -31.62
N TYR A 163 26.65 -26.25 -31.05
CA TYR A 163 28.11 -26.32 -31.07
C TYR A 163 28.63 -27.56 -30.33
N ARG A 164 28.08 -27.87 -29.15
CA ARG A 164 28.43 -29.06 -28.36
C ARG A 164 28.16 -30.34 -29.14
N GLN A 165 27.01 -30.43 -29.80
CA GLN A 165 26.62 -31.60 -30.58
C GLN A 165 27.54 -31.78 -31.79
N ASN A 166 27.81 -30.72 -32.54
CA ASN A 166 28.71 -30.75 -33.69
C ASN A 166 30.14 -31.16 -33.29
N LEU A 167 30.65 -30.62 -32.18
CA LEU A 167 31.96 -30.99 -31.65
C LEU A 167 32.00 -32.47 -31.26
N SER A 168 30.97 -32.96 -30.56
CA SER A 168 30.83 -34.36 -30.19
C SER A 168 30.84 -35.29 -31.40
N THR A 169 30.01 -35.02 -32.41
CA THR A 169 29.97 -35.78 -33.67
C THR A 169 31.31 -35.78 -34.38
N THR A 170 31.98 -34.63 -34.44
CA THR A 170 33.30 -34.49 -35.09
C THR A 170 34.36 -35.32 -34.36
N LEU A 171 34.39 -35.29 -33.03
CA LEU A 171 35.33 -36.05 -32.22
C LEU A 171 35.10 -37.56 -32.36
N ILE A 172 33.84 -38.01 -32.33
CA ILE A 172 33.48 -39.41 -32.57
C ILE A 172 33.96 -39.85 -33.96
N SER A 173 33.66 -39.07 -35.00
CA SER A 173 34.09 -39.36 -36.37
C SER A 173 35.61 -39.51 -36.50
N LYS A 174 36.36 -38.56 -35.93
CA LYS A 174 37.84 -38.61 -35.91
C LYS A 174 38.36 -39.83 -35.15
N PHE A 175 37.76 -40.17 -34.01
CA PHE A 175 38.15 -41.31 -33.21
C PHE A 175 37.96 -42.63 -33.96
N VAL A 176 36.79 -42.82 -34.59
CA VAL A 176 36.49 -44.00 -35.43
C VAL A 176 37.47 -44.11 -36.59
N ALA A 177 37.79 -43.00 -37.28
CA ALA A 177 38.76 -43.00 -38.37
C ALA A 177 40.17 -43.44 -37.92
N ILE A 178 40.61 -43.04 -36.73
CA ILE A 178 41.89 -43.46 -36.14
C ILE A 178 41.87 -44.95 -35.80
N GLN A 179 40.79 -45.46 -35.19
CA GLN A 179 40.67 -46.88 -34.87
C GLN A 179 40.72 -47.74 -36.13
N ASN A 180 39.95 -47.38 -37.17
CA ASN A 180 39.92 -48.11 -38.44
C ASN A 180 41.29 -48.13 -39.15
N LYS A 181 42.09 -47.07 -39.01
CA LYS A 181 43.47 -47.05 -39.53
C LYS A 181 44.42 -47.98 -38.76
N LYS A 182 44.17 -48.21 -37.46
CA LYS A 182 44.97 -49.13 -36.64
C LYS A 182 44.59 -50.59 -36.84
N THR A 183 43.34 -50.90 -37.17
CA THR A 183 42.87 -52.28 -37.40
C THR A 183 43.13 -52.78 -38.83
N ASN A 184 43.27 -51.88 -39.81
CA ASN A 184 43.59 -52.22 -41.20
C ASN A 184 45.10 -52.12 -41.54
N SER A 185 45.96 -51.95 -40.53
CA SER A 185 47.41 -52.03 -40.61
C SER A 185 47.92 -53.24 -39.85
#